data_AF-A0A354DM74-F1
#
_entry.id   AF-A0A354DM74-F1
#
_cell.length_a   1.000
_cell.length_b   1.000
_cell.length_c   1.000
_cell.angle_alpha   90.00
_cell.angle_beta   90.00
_cell.angle_gamma   90.00
#
_symmetry.space_group_name_H-M   'P 1'
#
loop_
_entity.id
_entity.type
_entity.pdbx_description
1 polymer ?
#
loop_
_entity_poly.entity_id
_entity_poly.type
_entity_poly.pdbx_seq_one_letter_code
_entity_poly.pdbx_strand_id
1 'polypeptide(L)' 'TGYFRFGGDVRKEQNNFAGIGAIGDGSSRASFKTMEEGVIAHIQHLYAYCTTKPVLAGETVVDPR' A
#
# COMPACT_ATOMS: atom_id res chain seq x y z
N THR A 1 4.49 8.65 2.62
CA THR A 1 5.76 7.91 2.86
C THR A 1 7.01 8.65 2.45
N GLY A 2 6.94 9.62 1.52
CA GLY A 2 8.02 10.57 1.26
C GLY A 2 9.36 9.91 0.92
N TYR A 3 9.36 8.86 0.10
CA TYR A 3 10.56 8.09 -0.25
C TYR A 3 11.32 7.56 0.97
N PHE A 4 10.66 6.75 1.80
CA PHE A 4 11.24 6.21 3.05
C PHE A 4 11.67 7.25 4.09
N ARG A 5 11.22 8.51 3.96
CA ARG A 5 11.47 9.55 4.97
C ARG A 5 10.41 9.55 6.09
N PHE A 6 9.25 8.92 5.85
CA PHE A 6 8.19 8.68 6.86
C PHE A 6 7.79 9.92 7.69
N GLY A 7 7.77 11.11 7.07
CA GLY A 7 7.42 12.39 7.74
C GLY A 7 5.93 12.75 7.69
N GLY A 8 5.04 11.78 7.49
CA GLY A 8 3.58 11.98 7.40
C GLY A 8 2.84 10.87 8.13
N ASP A 9 1.62 10.54 7.71
CA ASP A 9 0.73 9.61 8.44
C ASP A 9 1.16 8.14 8.48
N VAL A 10 2.25 7.78 7.79
CA VAL A 10 2.72 6.41 7.65
C VAL A 10 4.03 6.23 8.41
N ARG A 11 4.05 5.26 9.32
CA ARG A 11 5.22 4.87 10.09
C ARG A 11 6.03 3.79 9.38
N LYS A 12 7.31 3.66 9.77
CA LYS A 12 8.27 2.70 9.18
C LYS A 12 7.80 1.26 9.30
N GLU A 13 7.18 0.95 10.44
CA GLU A 13 6.80 -0.40 10.83
C GLU A 13 5.58 -0.90 10.05
N GLN A 14 4.86 0.00 9.37
CA GLN A 14 3.64 -0.35 8.64
C GLN A 14 3.92 -0.95 7.26
N ASN A 15 5.15 -0.88 6.75
CA ASN A 15 5.51 -1.30 5.38
C ASN A 15 4.61 -0.71 4.27
N ASN A 16 3.84 0.33 4.55
CA ASN A 16 2.88 0.92 3.61
C ASN A 16 3.60 1.94 2.73
N PHE A 17 4.32 1.51 1.69
CA PHE A 17 5.18 2.40 0.92
C PHE A 17 4.44 3.37 0.00
N ALA A 18 3.20 3.07 -0.38
CA ALA A 18 2.37 3.94 -1.23
C ALA A 18 1.50 4.93 -0.43
N GLY A 19 1.47 4.84 0.91
CA GLY A 19 0.55 5.63 1.72
C GLY A 19 -0.91 5.29 1.47
N ILE A 20 -1.17 4.01 1.19
CA ILE A 20 -2.52 3.49 0.94
C ILE A 20 -3.39 3.79 2.16
N GLY A 21 -4.46 4.54 1.95
CA GLY A 21 -5.41 4.90 3.00
C GLY A 21 -4.89 5.86 4.08
N ALA A 22 -3.82 6.62 3.80
CA ALA A 22 -3.42 7.78 4.61
C ALA A 22 -4.35 8.97 4.33
N ILE A 23 -4.91 9.60 5.37
CA ILE A 23 -5.93 10.65 5.23
C ILE A 23 -5.54 12.02 5.84
N GLY A 24 -4.28 12.21 6.24
CA GLY A 24 -3.77 13.49 6.74
C GLY A 24 -4.01 13.78 8.22
N ASP A 25 -4.52 12.80 8.99
CA ASP A 25 -4.82 12.92 10.42
C ASP A 25 -3.78 12.24 11.33
N GLY A 26 -2.62 11.87 10.78
CA GLY A 26 -1.61 11.06 11.47
C GLY A 26 -1.91 9.57 11.49
N SER A 27 -2.97 9.11 10.82
CA SER A 27 -3.32 7.69 10.71
C SER A 27 -3.20 7.16 9.28
N SER A 28 -2.46 6.07 9.14
CA SER A 28 -2.47 5.19 7.97
C SER A 28 -3.30 3.96 8.31
N ARG A 29 -4.37 3.71 7.53
CA ARG A 29 -5.22 2.54 7.75
C ARG A 29 -4.64 1.24 7.19
N ALA A 30 -3.74 1.30 6.20
CA ALA A 30 -3.08 0.11 5.69
C ALA A 30 -1.74 -0.14 6.41
N SER A 31 -1.51 -1.40 6.77
CA SER A 31 -0.27 -1.90 7.36
C SER A 31 -0.03 -3.32 6.85
N PHE A 32 1.20 -3.61 6.46
CA PHE A 32 1.59 -4.90 5.87
C PHE A 32 2.63 -5.58 6.75
N LYS A 33 2.56 -6.92 6.84
CA LYS A 33 3.39 -7.70 7.75
C LYS A 33 4.83 -7.73 7.30
N THR A 34 5.06 -7.72 5.99
CA THR A 34 6.40 -7.74 5.40
C THR A 34 6.59 -6.58 4.42
N MET A 35 7.85 -6.25 4.14
CA MET A 35 8.17 -5.28 3.08
C MET A 35 7.70 -5.77 1.71
N GLU A 36 7.78 -7.07 1.46
CA GLU A 36 7.31 -7.70 0.23
C GLU A 36 5.81 -7.48 0.02
N GLU A 37 4.98 -7.74 1.04
CA GLU A 37 3.55 -7.45 1.00
C GLU A 37 3.27 -5.96 0.72
N GLY A 38 4.04 -5.06 1.32
CA GLY A 38 3.92 -3.63 1.09
C GLY A 38 4.23 -3.19 -0.35
N VAL A 39 5.20 -3.84 -1.00
CA VAL A 39 5.52 -3.60 -2.42
C VAL A 39 4.43 -4.18 -3.32
N ILE A 40 3.95 -5.40 -3.03
CA ILE A 40 2.86 -6.04 -3.77
C ILE A 40 1.60 -5.18 -3.71
N ALA A 41 1.22 -4.69 -2.53
CA ALA A 41 0.07 -3.82 -2.35
C ALA A 41 0.18 -2.52 -3.16
N HIS A 42 1.38 -1.92 -3.24
CA HIS A 42 1.61 -0.73 -4.06
C HIS A 42 1.38 -1.03 -5.55
N ILE A 43 1.91 -2.15 -6.05
CA ILE A 43 1.74 -2.55 -7.45
C ILE A 43 0.28 -2.85 -7.77
N GLN A 44 -0.42 -3.56 -6.87
CA GLN A 44 -1.85 -3.85 -7.01
C GLN A 44 -2.69 -2.58 -7.02
N HIS A 45 -2.37 -1.60 -6.18
CA HIS A 45 -3.04 -0.30 -6.17
C HIS A 45 -2.89 0.44 -7.49
N LEU A 46 -1.68 0.44 -8.05
CA LEU A 46 -1.42 1.05 -9.36
C LEU A 46 -2.16 0.28 -10.48
N TYR A 47 -2.16 -1.04 -10.42
CA TYR A 47 -2.88 -1.88 -11.37
C TYR A 47 -4.38 -1.56 -11.39
N ALA A 48 -5.01 -1.43 -10.21
CA ALA A 48 -6.41 -1.07 -10.08
C ALA A 48 -6.75 0.32 -10.68
N TYR A 49 -5.80 1.26 -10.69
CA TYR A 49 -5.97 2.54 -11.40
C TYR A 49 -5.89 2.42 -12.92
N CYS A 50 -5.11 1.47 -13.42
CA CYS A 50 -4.86 1.33 -14.86
C CYS A 50 -5.85 0.40 -15.56
N THR A 51 -6.59 -0.44 -14.83
CA THR A 51 -7.48 -1.44 -15.41
C THR A 51 -8.61 -1.84 -14.47
N THR A 52 -9.74 -2.24 -15.04
CA THR A 52 -10.87 -2.83 -14.32
C THR A 52 -10.83 -4.37 -14.32
N LYS A 53 -9.81 -4.96 -14.93
CA LYS A 53 -9.59 -6.41 -14.88
C LYS A 53 -9.25 -6.84 -13.44
N PRO A 54 -9.70 -8.03 -13.02
CA PRO A 54 -9.29 -8.57 -11.72
C PRO A 54 -7.77 -8.70 -11.65
N VAL A 55 -7.24 -8.65 -10.42
CA VAL A 55 -5.83 -8.94 -10.15
C VAL A 55 -5.49 -10.31 -10.76
N LEU A 56 -4.28 -10.44 -11.29
CA LEU A 56 -3.84 -11.61 -12.05
C LEU A 56 -4.23 -12.92 -11.35
N ALA A 57 -4.84 -13.83 -12.12
CA ALA A 57 -5.29 -15.12 -11.59
C ALA A 57 -4.11 -15.88 -10.96
N GLY A 58 -4.21 -16.17 -9.66
CA GLY A 58 -3.18 -16.87 -8.88
C GLY A 58 -2.44 -16.02 -7.86
N GLU A 59 -2.58 -14.69 -7.92
CA GLU A 59 -1.98 -13.78 -6.94
C GLU A 59 -2.89 -13.55 -5.73
N THR A 60 -2.29 -13.42 -4.55
CA THR A 60 -3.04 -13.02 -3.34
C THR A 60 -3.26 -11.51 -3.37
N VAL A 61 -4.50 -11.06 -3.18
CA VAL A 61 -4.82 -9.62 -3.06
C VAL A 61 -4.37 -9.14 -1.69
N VAL A 62 -3.41 -8.22 -1.69
CA VAL A 62 -2.81 -7.61 -0.49
C VAL A 62 -3.27 -6.16 -0.35
N ASP A 63 -3.53 -5.45 -1.45
CA ASP A 63 -4.12 -4.12 -1.39
C ASP A 63 -5.54 -4.18 -0.78
N PRO A 64 -5.81 -3.45 0.31
CA PRO A 64 -7.14 -3.40 0.91
C PRO A 64 -8.16 -2.56 0.13
N ARG A 65 -7.82 -1.98 -1.03
CA ARG A 65 -8.69 -1.08 -1.82
C ARG A 65 -9.08 -1.59 -3.20
#